data_AF-A0A961V380-F1
#
_entry.id   AF-A0A961V380-F1
#
_cell.length_a   1.000
_cell.length_b   1.000
_cell.length_c   1.000
_cell.angle_alpha   90.00
_cell.angle_beta   90.00
_cell.angle_gamma   90.00
#
_symmetry.space_group_name_H-M   'P 1'
#
loop_
_entity.id
_entity.type
_entity.pdbx_description
1 polymer ?
#
loop_
_entity_poly.entity_id
_entity_poly.type
_entity_poly.pdbx_seq_one_letter_code
_entity_poly.pdbx_strand_id
1 'polypeptide(L)'
;MIHAAEASDLQPGIFGTDDRVPAPERPEWSAVGQVNIGGQRARRLCSGTLIGPRLVLTAAHCVWNDWRQRLFLLDRIHFVAGVRPGNTFAAHSKADCLRIPAGYPKDAPDIALIVLKDPIKTVPAFAMDREPDLPVGTAITHAAYPADRRFQLMLHRNCKVVGRSPGRIATDCDTHEASSGGPLFVETPAGMEIVGVLAGVVRGKASIATTLDAWPDMSLDPTCP
;
A
#
# COMPACT_ATOMS: atom_id res chain seq x y z
N MET A 1 24.88 -31.14 8.44
CA MET A 1 23.78 -30.85 9.37
C MET A 1 23.04 -29.64 8.85
N ILE A 2 21.84 -29.83 8.32
CA ILE A 2 21.00 -28.76 7.78
C ILE A 2 20.27 -28.17 8.98
N HIS A 3 20.61 -26.94 9.38
CA HIS A 3 19.81 -26.23 10.38
C HIS A 3 18.44 -25.98 9.77
N ALA A 4 17.40 -26.56 10.37
CA ALA A 4 16.03 -26.17 10.10
C ALA A 4 15.89 -24.70 10.54
N ALA A 5 15.55 -23.83 9.60
CA ALA A 5 15.17 -22.45 9.92
C ALA A 5 13.97 -22.51 10.88
N GLU A 6 14.02 -21.76 11.99
CA GLU A 6 12.90 -21.67 12.93
C GLU A 6 11.68 -21.07 12.22
N ALA A 7 10.46 -21.38 12.66
CA ALA A 7 9.23 -20.94 11.98
C ALA A 7 9.12 -19.40 11.80
N SER A 8 9.86 -18.61 12.60
CA SER A 8 9.97 -17.14 12.47
C SER A 8 10.78 -16.70 11.23
N ASP A 9 11.60 -17.57 10.65
CA ASP A 9 12.33 -17.32 9.40
C ASP A 9 11.46 -17.46 8.13
N LEU A 10 10.20 -17.91 8.26
CA LEU A 10 9.31 -18.19 7.13
C LEU A 10 8.37 -17.03 6.75
N GLN A 11 8.32 -15.94 7.52
CA GLN A 11 7.38 -14.83 7.29
C GLN A 11 8.08 -13.47 7.41
N PRO A 12 8.68 -12.95 6.32
CA PRO A 12 9.36 -11.66 6.33
C PRO A 12 8.33 -10.53 6.46
N GLY A 13 7.92 -10.22 7.69
CA GLY A 13 6.92 -9.19 7.96
C GLY A 13 5.99 -9.47 9.13
N ILE A 14 6.08 -10.62 9.80
CA ILE A 14 5.34 -10.88 11.04
C ILE A 14 6.27 -10.67 12.24
N PHE A 15 5.83 -9.89 13.22
CA PHE A 15 6.63 -9.51 14.38
C PHE A 15 6.04 -10.10 15.67
N GLY A 16 6.51 -11.30 16.03
CA GLY A 16 5.95 -12.06 17.15
C GLY A 16 4.82 -12.96 16.66
N THR A 17 3.59 -12.70 17.07
CA THR A 17 2.39 -13.40 16.57
C THR A 17 1.79 -12.68 15.37
N ASP A 18 1.09 -13.41 14.50
CA ASP A 18 0.33 -12.79 13.41
C ASP A 18 -0.96 -12.18 13.96
N ASP A 19 -0.95 -10.87 14.16
CA ASP A 19 -2.06 -10.11 14.75
C ASP A 19 -2.99 -9.50 13.68
N ARG A 20 -2.81 -9.89 12.41
CA ARG A 20 -3.67 -9.45 11.32
C ARG A 20 -5.05 -10.10 11.41
N VAL A 21 -6.08 -9.29 11.26
CA VAL A 21 -7.48 -9.72 11.20
C VAL A 21 -8.11 -9.37 9.86
N PRO A 22 -9.07 -10.16 9.36
CA PRO A 22 -9.86 -9.76 8.19
C PRO A 22 -10.53 -8.41 8.42
N ALA A 23 -10.54 -7.56 7.40
CA ALA A 23 -11.31 -6.33 7.44
C ALA A 23 -12.81 -6.65 7.60
N PRO A 24 -13.55 -5.86 8.40
CA PRO A 24 -14.99 -6.03 8.52
C PRO A 24 -15.66 -5.69 7.18
N GLU A 25 -16.82 -6.29 6.92
CA GLU A 25 -17.61 -6.00 5.74
C GLU A 25 -18.27 -4.62 5.84
N ARG A 26 -17.50 -3.56 5.53
CA ARG A 26 -17.99 -2.19 5.50
C ARG A 26 -17.58 -1.48 4.19
N PRO A 27 -18.43 -0.58 3.64
CA PRO A 27 -18.20 -0.01 2.31
C PRO A 27 -16.86 0.72 2.16
N GLU A 28 -16.38 1.40 3.19
CA GLU A 28 -15.13 2.18 3.17
C GLU A 28 -13.92 1.31 2.84
N TRP A 29 -13.89 0.07 3.34
CA TRP A 29 -12.78 -0.85 3.09
C TRP A 29 -12.66 -1.29 1.63
N SER A 30 -13.72 -1.10 0.84
CA SER A 30 -13.67 -1.38 -0.60
C SER A 30 -12.73 -0.42 -1.35
N ALA A 31 -12.35 0.70 -0.75
CA ALA A 31 -11.39 1.65 -1.32
C ALA A 31 -9.96 1.08 -1.38
N VAL A 32 -9.63 0.15 -0.48
CA VAL A 32 -8.37 -0.59 -0.52
C VAL A 32 -8.49 -1.69 -1.58
N GLY A 33 -7.47 -1.83 -2.39
CA GLY A 33 -7.48 -2.72 -3.54
C GLY A 33 -6.12 -3.35 -3.83
N GLN A 34 -6.13 -4.32 -4.73
CA GLN A 34 -4.92 -4.91 -5.28
C GLN A 34 -4.39 -4.04 -6.43
N VAL A 35 -3.08 -3.84 -6.46
CA VAL A 35 -2.35 -3.28 -7.60
C VAL A 35 -1.59 -4.44 -8.26
N ASN A 36 -2.07 -4.85 -9.42
CA ASN A 36 -1.62 -6.05 -10.12
C ASN A 36 -0.90 -5.66 -11.41
N ILE A 37 0.36 -6.09 -11.55
CA ILE A 37 1.13 -5.95 -12.78
C ILE A 37 1.07 -7.28 -13.54
N GLY A 38 0.39 -7.29 -14.69
CA GLY A 38 0.20 -8.47 -15.53
C GLY A 38 1.18 -8.58 -16.71
N GLY A 39 1.61 -9.79 -17.05
CA GLY A 39 2.38 -10.08 -18.26
C GLY A 39 3.27 -11.33 -18.15
N GLN A 40 3.67 -11.89 -19.30
CA GLN A 40 4.43 -13.16 -19.35
C GLN A 40 5.77 -13.13 -18.60
N ARG A 41 6.40 -11.96 -18.45
CA ARG A 41 7.71 -11.78 -17.80
C ARG A 41 7.68 -10.79 -16.62
N ALA A 42 6.48 -10.39 -16.18
CA ALA A 42 6.32 -9.47 -15.05
C ALA A 42 5.03 -9.81 -14.33
N ARG A 43 5.16 -10.33 -13.11
CA ARG A 43 4.06 -10.52 -12.18
C ARG A 43 4.46 -9.82 -10.88
N ARG A 44 3.73 -8.78 -10.52
CA ARG A 44 3.87 -8.12 -9.23
C ARG A 44 2.48 -7.92 -8.66
N LEU A 45 2.33 -8.31 -7.40
CA LEU A 45 1.14 -8.06 -6.60
C LEU A 45 1.54 -7.05 -5.55
N CYS A 46 0.74 -6.01 -5.43
CA CYS A 46 0.84 -4.96 -4.45
C CYS A 46 -0.56 -4.62 -3.95
N SER A 47 -0.64 -3.71 -3.00
CA SER A 47 -1.85 -3.06 -2.55
C SER A 47 -1.84 -1.58 -2.95
N GLY A 48 -3.01 -0.96 -2.91
CA GLY A 48 -3.19 0.46 -3.15
C GLY A 48 -4.54 0.92 -2.63
N THR A 49 -4.78 2.22 -2.56
CA THR A 49 -6.03 2.76 -2.01
C THR A 49 -6.56 3.93 -2.82
N LEU A 50 -7.87 3.95 -3.06
CA LEU A 50 -8.55 5.09 -3.67
C LEU A 50 -8.48 6.32 -2.76
N ILE A 51 -7.91 7.39 -3.30
CA ILE A 51 -7.89 8.74 -2.70
C ILE A 51 -8.74 9.73 -3.51
N GLY A 52 -9.40 9.24 -4.56
CA GLY A 52 -10.36 9.95 -5.39
C GLY A 52 -10.89 9.04 -6.48
N PRO A 53 -11.89 9.46 -7.28
CA PRO A 53 -12.52 8.60 -8.28
C PRO A 53 -11.56 8.03 -9.33
N ARG A 54 -10.44 8.71 -9.60
CA ARG A 54 -9.42 8.28 -10.56
C ARG A 54 -8.03 8.14 -9.95
N LEU A 55 -7.88 8.28 -8.63
CA LEU A 55 -6.56 8.34 -8.01
C LEU A 55 -6.39 7.19 -7.03
N VAL A 56 -5.35 6.41 -7.25
CA VAL A 56 -4.93 5.36 -6.34
C VAL A 56 -3.55 5.69 -5.81
N LEU A 57 -3.44 5.75 -4.48
CA LEU A 57 -2.17 5.86 -3.77
C LEU A 57 -1.56 4.47 -3.61
N THR A 58 -0.26 4.35 -3.88
CA THR A 58 0.51 3.09 -3.73
C THR A 58 2.00 3.41 -3.54
N ALA A 59 2.85 2.38 -3.46
CA ALA A 59 4.30 2.53 -3.43
C ALA A 59 4.87 2.65 -4.85
N ALA A 60 5.93 3.43 -5.05
CA ALA A 60 6.53 3.61 -6.38
C ALA A 60 7.14 2.31 -6.93
N HIS A 61 7.71 1.45 -6.08
CA HIS A 61 8.27 0.18 -6.54
C HIS A 61 7.20 -0.78 -7.07
N CYS A 62 5.92 -0.55 -6.77
CA CYS A 62 4.81 -1.32 -7.33
C CYS A 62 4.61 -1.05 -8.82
N VAL A 63 4.93 0.17 -9.28
CA VAL A 63 4.77 0.60 -10.67
C VAL A 63 6.10 0.77 -11.41
N TRP A 64 7.24 0.62 -10.72
CA TRP A 64 8.58 0.66 -11.28
C TRP A 64 9.13 -0.74 -11.62
N ASN A 65 9.71 -0.87 -12.81
CA ASN A 65 10.44 -2.05 -13.24
C ASN A 65 11.94 -1.86 -12.97
N ASP A 66 12.42 -2.46 -11.89
CA ASP A 66 13.82 -2.33 -11.47
C ASP A 66 14.80 -2.95 -12.48
N TRP A 67 14.46 -4.05 -13.15
CA TRP A 67 15.36 -4.63 -14.17
C TRP A 67 15.53 -3.74 -15.41
N ARG A 68 14.49 -2.98 -15.77
CA ARG A 68 14.52 -2.09 -16.94
C ARG A 68 14.77 -0.63 -16.58
N GLN A 69 14.87 -0.31 -15.29
CA GLN A 69 15.02 1.04 -14.78
C GLN A 69 14.00 2.02 -15.40
N ARG A 70 12.72 1.60 -15.47
CA ARG A 70 11.61 2.40 -16.00
C ARG A 70 10.27 1.96 -15.45
N LEU A 71 9.23 2.77 -15.62
CA LEU A 71 7.85 2.40 -15.28
C LEU A 71 7.35 1.19 -16.08
N PHE A 72 6.46 0.40 -15.46
CA PHE A 72 5.70 -0.63 -16.18
C PHE A 72 4.76 0.01 -17.21
N LEU A 73 4.43 -0.74 -18.26
CA LEU A 73 3.47 -0.30 -19.27
C LEU A 73 2.07 -0.18 -18.65
N LEU A 74 1.37 0.91 -18.94
CA LEU A 74 0.09 1.29 -18.33
C LEU A 74 -0.98 0.21 -18.48
N ASP A 75 -1.04 -0.43 -19.66
CA ASP A 75 -2.01 -1.48 -19.99
C ASP A 75 -1.86 -2.77 -19.15
N ARG A 76 -0.73 -2.91 -18.47
CA ARG A 76 -0.39 -4.02 -17.55
C ARG A 76 -0.70 -3.71 -16.09
N ILE A 77 -0.97 -2.45 -15.75
CA ILE A 77 -1.21 -2.02 -14.38
C ILE A 77 -2.72 -2.01 -14.15
N HIS A 78 -3.17 -2.89 -13.27
CA HIS A 78 -4.57 -3.02 -12.91
C HIS A 78 -4.76 -2.68 -11.44
N PHE A 79 -5.75 -1.84 -11.15
CA PHE A 79 -6.24 -1.64 -9.80
C PHE A 79 -7.58 -2.35 -9.64
N VAL A 80 -7.68 -3.22 -8.63
CA VAL A 80 -8.89 -4.00 -8.32
C VAL A 80 -9.33 -3.65 -6.89
N ALA A 81 -10.37 -2.82 -6.77
CA ALA A 81 -10.90 -2.33 -5.51
C ALA A 81 -11.78 -3.37 -4.81
N GLY A 82 -11.63 -3.52 -3.48
CA GLY A 82 -12.54 -4.32 -2.66
C GLY A 82 -12.64 -5.78 -3.09
N VAL A 83 -11.51 -6.42 -3.37
CA VAL A 83 -11.42 -7.85 -3.68
C VAL A 83 -11.92 -8.68 -2.49
N ARG A 84 -12.71 -9.70 -2.80
CA ARG A 84 -13.33 -10.63 -1.84
C ARG A 84 -13.17 -12.09 -2.31
N PRO A 85 -13.39 -13.07 -1.43
CA PRO A 85 -13.40 -14.48 -1.81
C PRO A 85 -14.30 -14.77 -3.01
N GLY A 86 -13.97 -15.82 -3.76
CA GLY A 86 -14.68 -16.17 -5.00
C GLY A 86 -14.35 -15.26 -6.20
N ASN A 87 -13.25 -14.50 -6.14
CA ASN A 87 -12.80 -13.60 -7.20
C ASN A 87 -13.82 -12.49 -7.53
N THR A 88 -14.55 -12.03 -6.51
CA THR A 88 -15.46 -10.89 -6.61
C THR A 88 -14.73 -9.61 -6.21
N PHE A 89 -15.13 -8.47 -6.76
CA PHE A 89 -14.52 -7.17 -6.48
C PHE A 89 -15.54 -6.04 -6.64
N ALA A 90 -15.29 -4.90 -6.00
CA ALA A 90 -16.17 -3.73 -6.06
C ALA A 90 -16.01 -2.97 -7.38
N ALA A 91 -14.78 -2.82 -7.86
CA ALA A 91 -14.48 -2.15 -9.12
C ALA A 91 -13.11 -2.55 -9.66
N HIS A 92 -12.90 -2.31 -10.95
CA HIS A 92 -11.64 -2.56 -11.65
C HIS A 92 -11.37 -1.44 -12.66
N SER A 93 -10.11 -0.99 -12.73
CA SER A 93 -9.67 -0.04 -13.75
C SER A 93 -8.18 -0.24 -14.03
N LYS A 94 -7.74 0.15 -15.24
CA LYS A 94 -6.32 0.16 -15.62
C LYS A 94 -5.70 1.52 -15.35
N ALA A 95 -4.38 1.60 -15.31
CA ALA A 95 -3.67 2.88 -15.33
C ALA A 95 -3.87 3.62 -16.67
N ASP A 96 -4.03 4.93 -16.58
CA ASP A 96 -4.04 5.90 -17.69
C ASP A 96 -2.72 6.68 -17.75
N CYS A 97 -2.22 7.08 -16.59
CA CYS A 97 -0.86 7.58 -16.41
C CYS A 97 -0.40 7.30 -14.97
N LEU A 98 0.89 7.52 -14.72
CA LEU A 98 1.53 7.31 -13.44
C LEU A 98 2.20 8.60 -13.00
N ARG A 99 2.18 8.85 -11.68
CA ARG A 99 2.95 9.94 -11.07
C ARG A 99 3.88 9.32 -10.06
N ILE A 100 5.17 9.52 -10.29
CA ILE A 100 6.22 9.13 -9.37
C ILE A 100 7.10 10.36 -9.07
N PRO A 101 7.71 10.43 -7.89
CA PRO A 101 8.60 11.52 -7.53
C PRO A 101 9.80 11.59 -8.47
N ALA A 102 10.21 12.81 -8.84
CA ALA A 102 11.44 13.01 -9.57
C ALA A 102 12.63 12.47 -8.75
N GLY A 103 13.55 11.75 -9.38
CA GLY A 103 14.71 11.14 -8.72
C GLY A 103 14.50 9.71 -8.19
N TYR A 104 13.28 9.17 -8.25
CA TYR A 104 13.04 7.75 -7.95
C TYR A 104 13.79 6.84 -8.95
N PRO A 105 14.43 5.72 -8.53
CA PRO A 105 14.39 5.10 -7.20
C PRO A 105 15.48 5.56 -6.22
N LYS A 106 16.35 6.51 -6.58
CA LYS A 106 17.56 6.80 -5.81
C LYS A 106 17.34 7.82 -4.69
N ASP A 107 16.80 8.98 -5.05
CA ASP A 107 16.82 10.17 -4.20
C ASP A 107 15.40 10.68 -3.88
N ALA A 108 14.42 9.77 -3.91
CA ALA A 108 13.02 10.13 -3.79
C ALA A 108 12.21 9.09 -2.99
N PRO A 109 11.13 9.52 -2.31
CA PRO A 109 10.31 8.63 -1.49
C PRO A 109 9.61 7.55 -2.33
N ASP A 110 9.38 6.38 -1.71
CA ASP A 110 8.75 5.23 -2.36
C ASP A 110 7.21 5.34 -2.32
N ILE A 111 6.69 6.31 -3.06
CA ILE A 111 5.27 6.66 -3.13
C ILE A 111 4.90 6.99 -4.56
N ALA A 112 3.70 6.61 -5.00
CA ALA A 112 3.22 6.87 -6.34
C ALA A 112 1.72 7.05 -6.39
N LEU A 113 1.27 7.74 -7.44
CA LEU A 113 -0.13 7.76 -7.83
C LEU A 113 -0.32 7.00 -9.13
N ILE A 114 -1.33 6.14 -9.15
CA ILE A 114 -1.89 5.61 -10.38
C ILE A 114 -3.12 6.46 -10.70
N VAL A 115 -3.10 7.12 -11.86
CA VAL A 115 -4.30 7.74 -12.42
C VAL A 115 -5.04 6.67 -13.21
N LEU A 116 -6.30 6.42 -12.87
CA LEU A 116 -7.13 5.37 -13.46
C LEU A 116 -7.76 5.83 -14.77
N LYS A 117 -7.84 4.93 -15.75
CA LYS A 117 -8.50 5.18 -17.05
C LYS A 117 -9.97 5.47 -16.86
N ASP A 118 -10.69 4.54 -16.24
CA ASP A 118 -12.11 4.67 -15.94
C ASP A 118 -12.28 5.07 -14.46
N PRO A 119 -13.09 6.10 -14.15
CA PRO A 119 -13.34 6.53 -12.78
C PRO A 119 -14.18 5.50 -12.01
N ILE A 120 -13.77 5.21 -10.78
CA ILE A 120 -14.51 4.40 -9.80
C ILE A 120 -15.31 5.36 -8.92
N LYS A 121 -16.62 5.48 -9.20
CA LYS A 121 -17.54 6.39 -8.48
C LYS A 121 -18.39 5.69 -7.41
N THR A 122 -18.43 4.37 -7.43
CA THR A 122 -19.26 3.53 -6.56
C THR A 122 -18.59 3.18 -5.24
N VAL A 123 -17.30 3.47 -5.11
CA VAL A 123 -16.50 3.20 -3.91
C VAL A 123 -16.05 4.54 -3.34
N PRO A 124 -16.37 4.85 -2.06
CA PRO A 124 -15.89 6.09 -1.44
C PRO A 124 -14.37 6.05 -1.30
N ALA A 125 -13.70 7.16 -1.58
CA ALA A 125 -12.26 7.30 -1.37
C ALA A 125 -11.95 7.64 0.09
N PHE A 126 -10.75 7.29 0.54
CA PHE A 126 -10.24 7.74 1.83
C PHE A 126 -9.62 9.14 1.71
N ALA A 127 -9.75 9.92 2.79
CA ALA A 127 -9.01 11.16 2.95
C ALA A 127 -7.53 10.86 3.24
N MET A 128 -6.67 11.82 2.93
CA MET A 128 -5.24 11.79 3.25
C MET A 128 -4.94 12.89 4.26
N ASP A 129 -4.17 12.55 5.27
CA ASP A 129 -3.51 13.51 6.14
C ASP A 129 -2.05 13.64 5.71
N ARG A 130 -1.68 14.82 5.23
CA ARG A 130 -0.32 15.15 4.77
C ARG A 130 0.51 15.88 5.83
N GLU A 131 -0.03 16.12 7.01
CA GLU A 131 0.70 16.69 8.14
C GLU A 131 0.50 15.85 9.42
N PRO A 132 0.61 14.51 9.36
CA PRO A 132 0.28 13.67 10.50
C PRO A 132 1.32 13.78 11.63
N ASP A 133 0.86 13.87 12.87
CA ASP A 133 1.72 13.75 14.05
C ASP A 133 1.92 12.27 14.41
N LEU A 134 3.09 11.73 14.06
CA LEU A 134 3.42 10.31 14.20
C LEU A 134 4.63 10.06 15.13
N PRO A 135 4.62 10.50 16.40
CA PRO A 135 5.68 10.15 17.34
C PRO A 135 5.78 8.62 17.53
N VAL A 136 6.92 8.16 18.06
CA VAL A 136 7.06 6.76 18.48
C VAL A 136 6.00 6.45 19.52
N GLY A 137 5.30 5.32 19.35
CA GLY A 137 4.17 4.89 20.16
C GLY A 137 2.79 5.26 19.60
N THR A 138 2.70 6.06 18.54
CA THR A 138 1.43 6.34 17.86
C THR A 138 0.78 5.06 17.36
N ALA A 139 -0.50 4.88 17.70
CA ALA A 139 -1.31 3.77 17.21
C ALA A 139 -1.73 4.03 15.76
N ILE A 140 -1.53 3.05 14.90
CA ILE A 140 -1.91 3.09 13.50
C ILE A 140 -2.59 1.78 13.08
N THR A 141 -3.25 1.79 11.93
CA THR A 141 -3.78 0.60 11.29
C THR A 141 -3.18 0.42 9.91
N HIS A 142 -2.57 -0.73 9.64
CA HIS A 142 -2.11 -1.08 8.30
C HIS A 142 -3.13 -2.00 7.62
N ALA A 143 -3.50 -1.70 6.38
CA ALA A 143 -4.44 -2.49 5.59
C ALA A 143 -3.82 -2.93 4.25
N ALA A 144 -3.97 -4.20 3.90
CA ALA A 144 -3.44 -4.71 2.64
C ALA A 144 -4.07 -6.03 2.17
N TYR A 145 -3.81 -6.39 0.91
CA TYR A 145 -4.02 -7.73 0.39
C TYR A 145 -2.70 -8.52 0.39
N PRO A 146 -2.31 -9.14 1.52
CA PRO A 146 -1.08 -9.91 1.60
C PRO A 146 -1.18 -11.22 0.82
N ALA A 147 -0.05 -11.68 0.25
CA ALA A 147 0.01 -12.85 -0.62
C ALA A 147 -0.39 -14.16 0.07
N ASP A 148 -0.24 -14.24 1.40
CA ASP A 148 -0.59 -15.40 2.22
C ASP A 148 -2.08 -15.45 2.63
N ARG A 149 -2.86 -14.39 2.31
CA ARG A 149 -4.33 -14.34 2.48
C ARG A 149 -4.99 -13.92 1.18
N ARG A 150 -5.10 -14.88 0.26
CA ARG A 150 -5.64 -14.63 -1.08
C ARG A 150 -7.06 -14.09 -1.01
N PHE A 151 -7.29 -13.00 -1.76
CA PHE A 151 -8.60 -12.37 -1.94
C PHE A 151 -9.25 -11.84 -0.66
N GLN A 152 -8.45 -11.65 0.40
CA GLN A 152 -8.94 -11.15 1.68
C GLN A 152 -8.15 -9.90 2.08
N LEU A 153 -8.87 -8.82 2.37
CA LEU A 153 -8.27 -7.62 2.95
C LEU A 153 -7.95 -7.91 4.42
N MET A 154 -6.69 -7.74 4.80
CA MET A 154 -6.22 -7.95 6.16
C MET A 154 -5.84 -6.61 6.78
N LEU A 155 -6.12 -6.45 8.06
CA LEU A 155 -5.80 -5.28 8.88
C LEU A 155 -4.90 -5.72 10.04
N HIS A 156 -3.80 -5.03 10.29
CA HIS A 156 -3.19 -5.00 11.62
C HIS A 156 -3.62 -3.70 12.29
N ARG A 157 -4.46 -3.79 13.32
CA ARG A 157 -4.98 -2.63 14.07
C ARG A 157 -4.13 -2.37 15.30
N ASN A 158 -3.99 -1.11 15.69
CA ASN A 158 -3.27 -0.68 16.90
C ASN A 158 -1.77 -1.07 16.92
N CYS A 159 -1.19 -1.44 15.79
CA CYS A 159 0.27 -1.46 15.66
C CYS A 159 0.83 -0.06 15.91
N LYS A 160 2.09 0.02 16.27
CA LYS A 160 2.78 1.20 16.75
C LYS A 160 3.86 1.64 15.80
N VAL A 161 4.04 2.96 15.73
CA VAL A 161 5.28 3.55 15.26
C VAL A 161 6.39 3.19 16.25
N VAL A 162 7.43 2.49 15.80
CA VAL A 162 8.59 2.10 16.63
C VAL A 162 9.85 2.90 16.30
N GLY A 163 9.83 3.67 15.21
CA GLY A 163 10.89 4.60 14.84
C GLY A 163 10.42 5.60 13.80
N ARG A 164 11.02 6.79 13.79
CA ARG A 164 10.70 7.85 12.83
C ARG A 164 11.95 8.52 12.30
N SER A 165 11.89 8.84 11.01
CA SER A 165 12.83 9.69 10.29
C SER A 165 12.03 10.57 9.32
N PRO A 166 12.59 11.66 8.77
CA PRO A 166 11.88 12.49 7.81
C PRO A 166 11.29 11.66 6.65
N GLY A 167 9.96 11.74 6.46
CA GLY A 167 9.25 11.05 5.39
C GLY A 167 9.15 9.52 5.51
N ARG A 168 9.60 8.93 6.63
CA ARG A 168 9.56 7.48 6.84
C ARG A 168 9.36 7.11 8.30
N ILE A 169 8.57 6.08 8.52
CA ILE A 169 8.41 5.45 9.84
C ILE A 169 8.77 3.97 9.77
N ALA A 170 9.29 3.47 10.88
CA ALA A 170 9.34 2.06 11.20
C ALA A 170 8.15 1.73 12.11
N THR A 171 7.51 0.58 11.89
CA THR A 171 6.33 0.16 12.66
C THR A 171 6.45 -1.33 13.01
N ASP A 172 5.71 -1.75 14.03
CA ASP A 172 5.52 -3.17 14.34
C ASP A 172 4.29 -3.77 13.62
N CYS A 173 3.75 -3.09 12.59
CA CYS A 173 2.61 -3.59 11.85
C CYS A 173 3.01 -4.85 11.06
N ASP A 174 2.32 -5.94 11.35
CA ASP A 174 2.42 -7.16 10.58
C ASP A 174 2.04 -6.97 9.12
N THR A 175 2.76 -7.68 8.28
CA THR A 175 2.69 -7.55 6.84
C THR A 175 3.17 -8.82 6.16
N HIS A 176 3.09 -8.86 4.84
CA HIS A 176 3.62 -9.95 4.04
C HIS A 176 3.94 -9.43 2.63
N GLU A 177 4.56 -10.26 1.78
CA GLU A 177 4.62 -9.98 0.35
C GLU A 177 3.24 -9.56 -0.20
N ALA A 178 3.24 -8.65 -1.18
CA ALA A 178 2.07 -7.97 -1.75
C ALA A 178 1.36 -6.91 -0.87
N SER A 179 1.79 -6.73 0.38
CA SER A 179 1.28 -5.63 1.19
C SER A 179 1.83 -4.25 0.82
N SER A 180 2.93 -4.18 0.07
CA SER A 180 3.49 -2.93 -0.43
C SER A 180 2.45 -2.05 -1.11
N GLY A 181 2.48 -0.75 -0.81
CA GLY A 181 1.51 0.24 -1.27
C GLY A 181 0.18 0.22 -0.49
N GLY A 182 0.00 -0.71 0.44
CA GLY A 182 -1.11 -0.71 1.39
C GLY A 182 -1.06 0.53 2.28
N PRO A 183 -2.22 1.14 2.57
CA PRO A 183 -2.29 2.36 3.39
C PRO A 183 -2.00 2.07 4.86
N LEU A 184 -1.41 3.05 5.52
CA LEU A 184 -1.41 3.17 6.96
C LEU A 184 -2.39 4.28 7.34
N PHE A 185 -3.21 4.01 8.34
CA PHE A 185 -4.25 4.91 8.82
C PHE A 185 -4.00 5.35 10.25
N VAL A 186 -4.38 6.59 10.54
CA VAL A 186 -4.73 7.03 11.90
C VAL A 186 -6.24 7.15 12.02
N GLU A 187 -6.77 6.90 13.21
CA GLU A 187 -8.18 7.10 13.52
C GLU A 187 -8.37 8.51 14.09
N THR A 188 -9.21 9.31 13.44
CA THR A 188 -9.56 10.67 13.86
C THR A 188 -11.06 10.75 14.18
N PRO A 189 -11.56 11.83 14.81
CA PRO A 189 -12.99 12.05 14.97
C PRO A 189 -13.78 12.10 13.65
N ALA A 190 -13.13 12.43 12.53
CA ALA A 190 -13.74 12.45 11.20
C ALA A 190 -13.72 11.08 10.49
N GLY A 191 -12.99 10.11 11.06
CA GLY A 191 -12.80 8.78 10.49
C GLY A 191 -11.33 8.45 10.26
N MET A 192 -11.09 7.39 9.50
CA MET A 192 -9.74 6.93 9.17
C MET A 192 -9.15 7.78 8.05
N GLU A 193 -7.93 8.29 8.29
CA GLU A 193 -7.19 9.09 7.32
C GLU A 193 -5.87 8.40 6.98
N ILE A 194 -5.49 8.40 5.70
CA ILE A 194 -4.23 7.80 5.26
C ILE A 194 -3.09 8.73 5.65
N VAL A 195 -2.08 8.18 6.33
CA VAL A 195 -0.88 8.91 6.78
C VAL A 195 0.40 8.41 6.11
N GLY A 196 0.31 7.31 5.37
CA GLY A 196 1.44 6.76 4.63
C GLY A 196 1.10 5.51 3.84
N VAL A 197 2.10 5.00 3.15
CA VAL A 197 2.05 3.73 2.41
C VAL A 197 3.14 2.79 2.86
N LEU A 198 2.82 1.50 2.98
CA LEU A 198 3.81 0.49 3.28
C LEU A 198 4.81 0.38 2.12
N ALA A 199 6.09 0.52 2.42
CA ALA A 199 7.16 0.47 1.42
C ALA A 199 7.97 -0.83 1.49
N GLY A 200 8.15 -1.42 2.67
CA GLY A 200 8.91 -2.66 2.81
C GLY A 200 9.06 -3.15 4.24
N VAL A 201 10.03 -4.04 4.46
CA VAL A 201 10.30 -4.69 5.74
C VAL A 201 11.80 -4.73 6.00
N VAL A 202 12.20 -4.43 7.24
CA VAL A 202 13.51 -4.81 7.78
C VAL A 202 13.32 -6.14 8.50
N ARG A 203 13.87 -7.21 7.93
CA ARG A 203 13.65 -8.60 8.38
C ARG A 203 13.85 -8.74 9.88
N GLY A 204 12.82 -9.26 10.56
CA GLY A 204 12.81 -9.52 12.00
C GLY A 204 12.87 -8.28 12.89
N LYS A 205 12.68 -7.06 12.34
CA LYS A 205 12.78 -5.81 13.12
C LYS A 205 11.55 -4.95 13.06
N ALA A 206 11.14 -4.54 11.85
CA ALA A 206 10.05 -3.60 11.66
C ALA A 206 9.57 -3.61 10.21
N SER A 207 8.32 -3.23 9.99
CA SER A 207 7.88 -2.81 8.67
C SER A 207 8.17 -1.32 8.48
N ILE A 208 8.37 -0.90 7.22
CA ILE A 208 8.77 0.45 6.86
C ILE A 208 7.72 1.07 5.96
N ALA A 209 7.30 2.27 6.30
CA ALA A 209 6.37 3.05 5.52
C ALA A 209 6.96 4.39 5.09
N THR A 210 6.53 4.85 3.91
CA THR A 210 6.70 6.23 3.46
C THR A 210 5.53 7.04 4.01
N THR A 211 5.81 8.13 4.74
CA THR A 211 4.77 8.99 5.33
C THR A 211 4.41 10.16 4.42
N LEU A 212 3.19 10.67 4.56
CA LEU A 212 2.68 11.76 3.72
C LEU A 212 3.16 13.15 4.14
N ASP A 213 3.79 13.29 5.33
CA ASP A 213 4.44 14.54 5.80
C ASP A 213 5.66 14.96 4.97
N ALA A 214 6.19 14.06 4.14
CA ALA A 214 7.18 14.36 3.12
C ALA A 214 6.60 14.19 1.70
N TRP A 215 5.36 14.67 1.49
CA TRP A 215 4.70 14.61 0.19
C TRP A 215 5.59 15.25 -0.89
N PRO A 216 6.06 14.49 -1.89
CA PRO A 216 6.84 15.05 -2.98
C PRO A 216 5.92 15.93 -3.84
N ASP A 217 6.48 16.84 -4.63
CA ASP A 217 5.72 17.76 -5.51
C ASP A 217 5.03 16.99 -6.66
N MET A 218 3.99 16.23 -6.31
CA MET A 218 3.14 15.44 -7.18
C MET A 218 1.74 16.02 -7.13
N SER A 219 1.23 16.44 -8.29
CA SER A 219 -0.13 16.92 -8.42
C SER A 219 -1.16 15.83 -8.08
N LEU A 220 -2.30 16.23 -7.52
CA LEU A 220 -3.49 15.41 -7.32
C LEU A 220 -4.56 15.64 -8.42
N ASP A 221 -4.27 16.41 -9.46
CA ASP A 221 -5.17 16.52 -10.62
C ASP A 221 -5.26 15.17 -11.34
N PRO A 222 -6.43 14.53 -11.54
CA PRO A 222 -6.52 13.25 -12.23
C PRO A 222 -6.37 13.33 -13.77
N THR A 223 -5.93 14.45 -14.33
CA THR A 223 -5.72 14.63 -15.77
C THR A 223 -4.37 14.03 -16.20
N CYS A 224 -4.38 13.24 -17.27
CA CYS A 224 -3.16 12.73 -17.91
C CYS A 224 -2.80 13.59 -19.13
N PRO A 225 -1.50 13.78 -19.42
CA PRO A 225 -1.03 14.50 -20.60
C PRO A 225 -1.33 13.75 -21.92
#